data_AF-A0A328TK63-F1
#
_entry.id   AF-A0A328TK63-F1
#
_cell.length_a   1.000
_cell.length_b   1.000
_cell.length_c   1.000
_cell.angle_alpha   90.00
_cell.angle_beta   90.00
_cell.angle_gamma   90.00
#
_symmetry.space_group_name_H-M   'P 1'
#
loop_
_entity.id
_entity.type
_entity.pdbx_description
1 polymer ?
#
loop_
_entity_poly.entity_id
_entity_poly.type
_entity_poly.pdbx_seq_one_letter_code
_entity_poly.pdbx_strand_id
1 'polypeptide(L)'
;MLLKHIASRLKLTGDLWPAYLSGRDTARREHLTELYRYLDVKAFTGKIQQYCITHLLSMATRTDKGILLAKELLVYLRQNTGPIPTRNATK
;
A
#
# COMPACT_ATOMS: atom_id res chain seq x y z
N MET A 1 -6.98 6.31 -8.76
CA MET A 1 -5.56 6.14 -8.39
C MET A 1 -5.36 6.59 -6.95
N LEU A 2 -4.53 5.85 -6.18
CA LEU A 2 -4.14 5.97 -4.76
C LEU A 2 -4.99 6.85 -3.82
N LEU A 3 -5.12 8.16 -4.05
CA LEU A 3 -5.98 9.09 -3.32
C LEU A 3 -7.42 8.58 -3.14
N LYS A 4 -8.02 7.97 -4.18
CA LYS A 4 -9.36 7.36 -4.06
C LYS A 4 -9.38 6.19 -3.05
N HIS A 5 -8.30 5.41 -3.00
CA HIS A 5 -8.15 4.29 -2.06
C HIS A 5 -7.95 4.79 -0.62
N ILE A 6 -7.18 5.86 -0.45
CA ILE A 6 -6.96 6.52 0.84
C ILE A 6 -8.27 7.15 1.34
N ALA A 7 -9.02 7.85 0.49
CA ALA A 7 -10.33 8.39 0.87
C ALA A 7 -11.32 7.29 1.27
N SER A 8 -11.37 6.20 0.50
CA SER A 8 -12.21 5.04 0.86
C SER A 8 -11.82 4.45 2.23
N ARG A 9 -10.53 4.38 2.55
CA ARG A 9 -10.04 3.94 3.86
C ARG A 9 -10.41 4.89 4.99
N LEU A 10 -10.39 6.20 4.71
CA LEU A 10 -10.77 7.25 5.66
C LEU A 10 -12.27 7.50 5.73
N LYS A 11 -13.08 6.75 4.97
CA LYS A 11 -14.53 6.96 4.81
C LYS A 11 -14.88 8.38 4.36
N LEU A 12 -13.98 9.00 3.58
CA LEU A 12 -14.16 10.34 3.03
C LEU A 12 -14.74 10.26 1.61
N THR A 13 -15.62 11.19 1.29
CA THR A 13 -16.13 11.40 -0.07
C THR A 13 -15.02 11.95 -0.96
N GLY A 14 -14.93 11.45 -2.20
CA GLY A 14 -13.88 11.88 -3.15
C GLY A 14 -13.91 13.37 -3.49
N ASP A 15 -15.03 14.04 -3.21
CA ASP A 15 -15.28 15.46 -3.50
C ASP A 15 -14.57 16.40 -2.52
N LEU A 16 -13.99 15.87 -1.44
CA LEU A 16 -13.20 16.65 -0.47
C LEU A 16 -11.75 16.86 -0.93
N TRP A 17 -11.26 16.08 -1.89
CA TRP A 17 -9.89 16.20 -2.40
C TRP A 17 -9.61 17.52 -3.11
N PRO A 18 -10.48 18.04 -3.99
CA PRO A 18 -10.26 19.35 -4.61
C PRO A 18 -10.19 20.49 -3.59
N ALA A 19 -11.04 20.47 -2.56
CA ALA A 19 -11.00 21.44 -1.47
C ALA A 19 -9.72 21.32 -0.62
N TYR A 20 -9.32 20.08 -0.31
CA TYR A 20 -8.08 19.78 0.40
C TYR A 20 -6.83 20.28 -0.36
N LEU A 21 -6.84 20.15 -1.70
CA LEU A 21 -5.74 20.57 -2.57
C LEU A 21 -5.77 22.07 -2.89
N SER A 22 -6.92 22.73 -2.81
CA SER A 22 -7.04 24.16 -3.11
C SER A 22 -6.31 25.00 -2.05
N GLY A 23 -5.43 25.91 -2.50
CA GLY A 23 -4.70 26.83 -1.62
C GLY A 23 -3.40 26.27 -1.02
N ARG A 24 -2.96 25.08 -1.41
CA ARG A 24 -1.64 24.53 -1.02
C ARG A 24 -0.66 24.57 -2.18
N ASP A 25 0.46 25.24 -1.98
CA ASP A 25 1.54 25.41 -2.97
C ASP A 25 2.62 24.30 -2.89
N THR A 26 2.25 23.15 -2.32
CA THR A 26 3.15 22.00 -2.15
C THR A 26 3.06 21.05 -3.33
N ALA A 27 4.18 20.45 -3.73
CA ALA A 27 4.18 19.46 -4.80
C ALA A 27 3.36 18.22 -4.40
N ARG A 28 2.66 17.60 -5.36
CA ARG A 28 1.86 16.36 -5.14
C ARG A 28 2.61 15.27 -4.37
N ARG A 29 3.93 15.19 -4.53
CA ARG A 29 4.81 14.22 -3.88
C ARG A 29 4.99 14.48 -2.38
N GLU A 30 5.09 15.74 -1.98
CA GLU A 30 5.20 16.14 -0.57
C GLU A 30 3.90 15.84 0.16
N HIS A 31 2.77 16.13 -0.48
CA HIS A 31 1.47 15.81 0.09
C HIS A 31 1.24 14.30 0.27
N LEU A 32 1.63 13.47 -0.69
CA LEU A 32 1.60 12.02 -0.52
C LEU A 32 2.47 11.57 0.66
N THR A 33 3.63 12.20 0.83
CA THR A 33 4.54 11.90 1.95
C THR A 33 3.90 12.27 3.30
N GLU A 34 3.22 13.40 3.38
CA GLU A 34 2.49 13.83 4.58
C GLU A 34 1.33 12.87 4.91
N LEU A 35 0.58 12.42 3.91
CA LEU A 35 -0.48 11.41 4.08
C LEU A 35 0.08 10.08 4.55
N TYR A 36 1.18 9.59 3.96
CA TYR A 36 1.84 8.37 4.41
C TYR A 36 2.27 8.48 5.87
N ARG A 37 2.81 9.64 6.28
CA ARG A 37 3.17 9.91 7.68
C ARG A 37 1.96 9.95 8.61
N TYR A 38 0.90 10.66 8.23
CA TYR A 38 -0.32 10.79 9.04
C TYR A 38 -1.02 9.45 9.26
N LEU A 39 -1.02 8.59 8.24
CA LEU A 39 -1.68 7.29 8.29
C LEU A 39 -0.80 6.17 8.85
N ASP A 40 0.45 6.48 9.24
CA ASP A 40 1.49 5.52 9.61
C ASP A 40 1.67 4.39 8.57
N VAL A 41 1.50 4.73 7.28
CA VAL A 41 1.61 3.77 6.18
C VAL A 41 2.96 3.95 5.51
N LYS A 42 3.75 2.88 5.46
CA LYS A 42 5.05 2.89 4.77
C LYS A 42 4.86 2.73 3.27
N ALA A 43 5.55 3.56 2.49
CA ALA A 43 5.59 3.42 1.05
C ALA A 43 6.24 2.09 0.64
N PHE A 44 5.71 1.46 -0.41
CA PHE A 44 6.35 0.29 -1.01
C PHE A 44 7.57 0.75 -1.82
N THR A 45 8.77 0.45 -1.32
CA THR A 45 10.04 0.87 -1.94
C THR A 45 10.68 -0.26 -2.73
N GLY A 46 11.63 0.06 -3.62
CA GLY A 46 12.42 -0.95 -4.33
C GLY A 46 13.18 -1.90 -3.40
N LYS A 47 13.55 -1.46 -2.20
CA LYS A 47 14.15 -2.30 -1.17
C LYS A 47 13.16 -3.37 -0.65
N ILE A 48 11.90 -2.99 -0.41
CA ILE A 48 10.83 -3.94 -0.04
C ILE A 48 10.58 -4.92 -1.18
N GLN A 49 10.54 -4.43 -2.43
CA GLN A 49 10.42 -5.29 -3.60
C GLN A 49 11.55 -6.34 -3.67
N GLN A 50 12.80 -5.93 -3.46
CA GLN A 50 13.93 -6.84 -3.46
C GLN A 50 13.80 -7.91 -2.36
N TYR A 51 13.40 -7.54 -1.14
CA TYR A 51 13.17 -8.51 -0.06
C TYR A 51 12.07 -9.51 -0.42
N CYS A 52 10.98 -9.04 -1.03
CA CYS A 52 9.90 -9.89 -1.49
C CYS A 52 10.35 -10.88 -2.56
N ILE A 53 11.13 -10.42 -3.53
CA ILE A 53 11.68 -11.27 -4.59
C ILE A 53 12.60 -12.34 -3.99
N THR A 54 13.53 -11.94 -3.11
CA THR A 54 14.44 -12.88 -2.45
C THR A 54 13.69 -13.93 -1.62
N HIS A 55 12.66 -13.51 -0.86
CA HIS A 55 11.81 -14.43 -0.08
C HIS A 55 11.08 -15.44 -0.96
N LEU A 56 10.45 -14.96 -2.03
CA LEU A 56 9.63 -15.78 -2.91
C LEU A 56 10.43 -16.66 -3.87
N LEU A 57 11.71 -16.36 -4.14
CA LEU A 57 12.53 -17.08 -5.12
C LEU A 57 12.57 -18.60 -4.82
N SER A 58 12.70 -18.96 -3.55
CA SER A 58 12.71 -20.36 -3.11
C SER A 58 11.38 -21.09 -3.31
N MET A 59 10.25 -20.37 -3.27
CA MET A 59 8.93 -20.93 -3.52
C MET A 59 8.57 -20.93 -5.01
N ALA A 60 8.95 -19.89 -5.75
CA ALA A 60 8.69 -19.78 -7.18
C ALA A 60 9.37 -20.88 -8.00
N THR A 61 10.50 -21.41 -7.50
CA THR A 61 11.18 -22.57 -8.10
C THR A 61 10.46 -23.90 -7.86
N ARG A 62 9.51 -23.95 -6.91
CA ARG A 62 8.79 -25.17 -6.49
C ARG A 62 7.30 -25.14 -6.86
N THR A 63 6.78 -23.98 -7.29
CA THR A 63 5.38 -23.84 -7.69
C THR A 63 5.25 -22.89 -8.88
N ASP A 64 4.53 -23.36 -9.88
CA ASP A 64 4.03 -22.61 -11.03
C ASP A 64 2.70 -21.88 -10.72
N LYS A 65 2.10 -22.14 -9.54
CA LYS A 65 0.84 -21.53 -9.12
C LYS A 65 1.08 -20.13 -8.58
N GLY A 66 0.96 -19.12 -9.45
CA GLY A 66 1.13 -17.71 -9.10
C GLY A 66 0.26 -17.23 -7.91
N ILE A 67 -0.91 -17.83 -7.69
CA ILE A 67 -1.78 -17.48 -6.56
C ILE A 67 -1.19 -17.88 -5.19
N LEU A 68 -0.38 -18.94 -5.13
CA LEU A 68 0.31 -19.34 -3.89
C LEU A 68 1.42 -18.34 -3.55
N LEU A 69 2.17 -17.89 -4.56
CA LEU A 69 3.18 -16.84 -4.40
C LEU A 69 2.55 -15.52 -3.93
N ALA A 70 1.40 -15.13 -4.50
CA ALA A 70 0.69 -13.93 -4.07
C ALA A 70 0.21 -14.01 -2.62
N LYS A 71 -0.28 -15.17 -2.17
CA LYS A 71 -0.70 -15.38 -0.78
C LYS A 71 0.49 -15.31 0.18
N GLU A 72 1.59 -15.99 -0.15
CA GLU A 72 2.81 -15.97 0.64
C GLU A 72 3.37 -14.56 0.78
N LEU A 73 3.44 -13.82 -0.33
CA LEU A 73 3.88 -12.43 -0.33
C LEU A 73 3.07 -11.56 0.64
N LEU A 74 1.75 -11.79 0.67
CA LEU A 74 0.83 -11.04 1.51
C LEU A 74 1.03 -11.37 2.99
N VAL A 75 1.33 -12.63 3.33
CA VAL A 75 1.72 -13.05 4.68
C VAL A 75 3.06 -12.44 5.07
N TYR A 76 4.07 -12.57 4.22
CA TYR A 76 5.42 -12.05 4.44
C TYR A 76 5.40 -10.54 4.71
N LEU A 77 4.67 -9.77 3.88
CA LEU A 77 4.55 -8.33 4.08
C LEU A 77 3.85 -8.00 5.42
N ARG A 78 2.79 -8.72 5.82
CA ARG A 78 2.09 -8.42 7.08
C ARG A 78 3.00 -8.63 8.30
N GLN A 79 3.87 -9.62 8.24
CA GLN A 79 4.81 -9.92 9.31
C GLN A 79 5.97 -8.92 9.37
N ASN A 80 6.38 -8.32 8.23
CA ASN A 80 7.60 -7.54 8.13
C ASN A 80 7.41 -6.03 7.97
N THR A 81 6.26 -5.54 7.49
CA THR A 81 6.07 -4.11 7.16
C THR A 81 5.06 -3.36 8.03
N GLY A 82 4.51 -4.00 9.08
CA GLY A 82 3.44 -3.44 9.92
C GLY A 82 2.05 -3.74 9.34
N PRO A 83 0.96 -3.23 9.93
CA PRO A 83 -0.40 -3.52 9.47
C PRO A 83 -0.57 -3.04 8.03
N ILE A 84 -0.48 -3.96 7.08
CA ILE A 84 -0.90 -3.68 5.71
C ILE A 84 -2.37 -3.32 5.80
N PRO A 85 -2.80 -2.16 5.27
CA PRO A 85 -4.21 -1.85 5.20
C PRO A 85 -4.83 -2.96 4.34
N THR A 86 -5.58 -3.87 4.97
CA THR A 86 -6.31 -4.92 4.28
C THR A 86 -7.70 -4.40 3.93
N ARG A 87 -8.26 -4.86 2.82
CA ARG A 87 -9.65 -4.61 2.48
C ARG A 87 -10.47 -5.49 3.41
N ASN A 88 -11.11 -4.89 4.41
CA ASN A 88 -12.12 -5.56 5.23
C ASN A 88 -13.25 -5.96 4.26
N ALA A 89 -13.23 -7.21 3.81
CA ALA A 89 -14.39 -7.83 3.18
C ALA A 89 -15.29 -8.33 4.31
N THR A 90 -16.28 -7.53 4.67
CA THR A 90 -17.43 -7.86 5.52
C THR A 90 -18.58 -7.12 4.85
N LYS A 91 -19.26 -7.79 3.93
CA LYS A 91 -20.57 -8.45 4.12
C LYS A 91 -21.66 -7.42 4.37
#